data_AF-A0A522Z3Z3-F1
#
_entry.id   AF-A0A522Z3Z3-F1
#
_cell.length_a   1.000
_cell.length_b   1.000
_cell.length_c   1.000
_cell.angle_alpha   90.00
_cell.angle_beta   90.00
_cell.angle_gamma   90.00
#
_symmetry.space_group_name_H-M   'P 1'
#
loop_
_entity.id
_entity.type
_entity.pdbx_description
1 polymer ?
#
loop_
_entity_poly.entity_id
_entity_poly.type
_entity_poly.pdbx_seq_one_letter_code
_entity_poly.pdbx_strand_id
1 'polypeptide(L)' 'FQIYVKDYLECPTCKSPDTRIEKENRITFLVCEACGAKSSLKGKYA' A
#
# COMPACT_ATOMS: atom_id res chain seq x y z
N PHE A 1 16.63 -0.39 3.25
CA PHE A 1 16.19 -0.64 1.86
C PHE A 1 15.25 -1.84 1.73
N GLN A 2 15.59 -3.04 2.20
CA GLN A 2 14.74 -4.23 2.03
C GLN A 2 13.36 -4.17 2.72
N ILE A 3 13.26 -3.53 3.89
CA ILE A 3 12.01 -3.46 4.68
C ILE A 3 10.99 -2.55 3.99
N TYR A 4 11.42 -1.39 3.46
CA TYR A 4 10.55 -0.50 2.70
C TYR A 4 9.96 -1.17 1.45
N VAL A 5 10.76 -2.00 0.77
CA VAL A 5 10.28 -2.76 -0.39
C VAL A 5 9.24 -3.77 0.05
N LYS A 6 9.47 -4.51 1.13
CA LYS A 6 8.48 -5.48 1.60
C LYS A 6 7.20 -4.86 2.12
N ASP A 7 7.28 -3.77 2.86
CA ASP A 7 6.09 -3.18 3.49
C ASP A 7 5.29 -2.26 2.57
N TYR A 8 5.96 -1.58 1.63
CA TYR A 8 5.30 -0.67 0.69
C TYR A 8 5.12 -1.24 -0.70
N LEU A 9 6.00 -2.13 -1.17
CA LEU A 9 5.74 -2.82 -2.44
C LEU A 9 4.93 -4.08 -2.19
N GLU A 10 5.27 -4.93 -1.23
CA GLU A 10 4.62 -6.24 -1.05
C GLU A 10 3.22 -6.13 -0.41
N CYS A 11 2.17 -6.35 -1.21
CA CYS A 11 0.80 -6.40 -0.69
C CYS A 11 0.61 -7.63 0.22
N PRO A 12 0.02 -7.50 1.43
CA PRO A 12 -0.16 -8.63 2.35
C PRO A 12 -1.11 -9.72 1.83
N THR A 13 -1.92 -9.43 0.82
CA THR A 13 -2.89 -10.37 0.24
C THR A 13 -2.31 -11.20 -0.90
N CYS A 14 -1.54 -10.57 -1.81
CA CYS A 14 -1.04 -11.22 -3.02
C CYS A 14 0.49 -11.34 -3.09
N LYS A 15 1.22 -10.75 -2.12
CA LYS A 15 2.69 -10.62 -2.13
C LYS A 15 3.25 -9.93 -3.37
N SER A 16 2.39 -9.23 -4.13
CA SER A 16 2.82 -8.49 -5.31
C SER A 16 3.47 -7.19 -4.86
N PRO A 17 4.60 -6.79 -5.49
CA PRO A 17 5.26 -5.53 -5.24
C PRO A 17 4.48 -4.31 -5.77
N ASP A 18 3.37 -4.53 -6.49
CA ASP A 18 2.63 -3.50 -7.19
C ASP A 18 1.55 -2.87 -6.31
N THR A 19 1.94 -1.86 -5.53
CA THR A 19 1.00 -0.95 -4.86
C THR A 19 1.23 0.50 -5.26
N ARG A 20 0.14 1.25 -5.24
CA ARG A 20 0.04 2.66 -5.60
C ARG A 20 -0.51 3.43 -4.42
N ILE A 21 0.04 4.61 -4.20
CA ILE A 21 -0.39 5.49 -3.11
C ILE A 21 -1.24 6.62 -3.73
N GLU A 22 -2.52 6.63 -3.44
CA GLU A 22 -3.49 7.66 -3.85
C GLU A 22 -3.73 8.60 -2.67
N LYS A 23 -3.40 9.88 -2.81
CA LYS A 23 -3.72 10.89 -1.80
C LYS A 23 -5.01 11.61 -2.15
N GLU A 24 -6.01 11.47 -1.29
CA GLU A 24 -7.26 12.22 -1.42
C GLU A 24 -7.44 13.12 -0.19
N ASN A 25 -7.29 14.42 -0.41
CA ASN A 25 -7.28 15.48 0.61
C ASN A 25 -6.24 15.24 1.74
N ARG A 26 -6.70 14.79 2.91
CA ARG A 26 -5.88 14.55 4.13
C ARG A 26 -5.67 13.06 4.41
N ILE A 27 -6.23 12.20 3.56
CA ILE A 27 -6.19 10.75 3.74
C ILE A 27 -5.37 10.17 2.60
N THR A 28 -4.42 9.32 2.97
CA THR A 28 -3.64 8.57 1.99
C THR A 28 -4.27 7.19 1.87
N PHE A 29 -4.42 6.68 0.66
CA PHE A 29 -4.92 5.35 0.38
C PHE A 29 -3.82 4.56 -0.33
N LEU A 30 -3.56 3.35 0.16
CA LEU A 30 -2.74 2.36 -0.52
C LEU A 30 -3.67 1.50 -1.36
N VAL A 31 -3.46 1.48 -2.66
CA VAL A 31 -4.23 0.69 -3.62
C VAL A 31 -3.29 -0.29 -4.29
N CYS A 32 -3.51 -1.58 -4.13
CA CYS A 32 -2.74 -2.60 -4.85
C CYS A 32 -3.31 -2.76 -6.26
N GLU A 33 -2.50 -2.55 -7.30
CA GLU A 33 -2.92 -2.75 -8.70
C GLU A 33 -3.00 -4.24 -9.08
N ALA A 34 -2.22 -5.10 -8.42
CA ALA A 34 -2.20 -6.54 -8.71
C ALA A 34 -3.44 -7.29 -8.19
N CYS A 35 -4.02 -6.86 -7.06
CA CYS A 35 -5.20 -7.52 -6.47
C CYS A 35 -6.42 -6.61 -6.27
N GLY A 36 -6.29 -5.31 -6.49
CA GLY A 36 -7.35 -4.33 -6.27
C GLY A 36 -7.62 -4.00 -4.79
N ALA A 37 -6.78 -4.47 -3.86
CA ALA A 37 -6.94 -4.19 -2.44
C ALA A 37 -6.76 -2.70 -2.17
N LYS A 38 -7.82 -2.02 -1.70
CA LYS A 38 -7.77 -0.64 -1.22
C LYS A 38 -7.68 -0.61 0.30
N SER A 39 -6.62 0.00 0.83
CA SER A 39 -6.41 0.18 2.26
C SER A 39 -6.23 1.67 2.56
N SER A 40 -7.07 2.23 3.42
CA SER A 40 -6.84 3.58 3.92
C SER A 40 -5.60 3.58 4.81
N LEU A 41 -4.55 4.30 4.43
CA LEU A 41 -3.38 4.57 5.27
C LEU A 41 -3.80 5.58 6.35
N LYS A 42 -4.47 5.08 7.38
CA LYS A 42 -4.72 5.77 8.65
C LYS A 42 -4.21 4.86 9.77
N GLY A 43 -2.99 5.14 10.23
CA GLY A 43 -2.52 4.71 11.55
C GLY A 43 -2.01 3.28 11.75
N LYS A 44 -1.77 2.48 10.70
CA LYS A 44 -1.09 1.16 10.86
C LYS A 44 0.29 1.06 10.20
N TYR A 45 0.62 1.97 9.29
CA TYR A 45 1.87 1.98 8.51
C TYR A 45 2.36 3.42 8.30
N ALA A 46 2.20 4.26 9.32
CA ALA A 46 2.81 5.60 9.37
C ALA A 46 4.20 5.49 9.99
#